data_AF-A0A7G8HLD3-F1
#
_entry.id   AF-A0A7G8HLD3-F1
#
_cell.length_a   1.000
_cell.length_b   1.000
_cell.length_c   1.000
_cell.angle_alpha   90.00
_cell.angle_beta   90.00
_cell.angle_gamma   90.00
#
_symmetry.space_group_name_H-M   'P 1'
#
loop_
_entity.id
_entity.type
_entity.pdbx_description
1 polymer ?
#
loop_
_entity_poly.entity_id
_entity_poly.type
_entity_poly.pdbx_seq_one_letter_code
_entity_poly.pdbx_strand_id
1 'polypeptide(L)'
;MEKTTILALPRSGTTSIFSILENFGSKNEYLEEESVDIFSRYRLNGNANNFDKILIDHVKKRWMLSNMKVDAASFNFMCPSHIHEVYPNMRYIYLLREPISWIESFVSMLLYYRTIFGSQEMPIWMSNYGKIYSLSFDWEKLYECTLETRTPYAELLIKDLINFWYTEHKNLLSFCKDKNTLYLETNMISNSLGSIGNFLGIDTSLLSKNTHVNKGRGKKYFLSISEKQYIKKIANAILEHYSFLRENQSL
;
A
#
# COMPACT_ATOMS: atom_id res chain seq x y z
N MET A 1 9.97 10.41 -19.59
CA MET A 1 9.75 9.98 -18.20
C MET A 1 10.42 8.63 -17.99
N GLU A 2 11.25 8.51 -16.96
CA GLU A 2 11.80 7.22 -16.50
C GLU A 2 10.70 6.33 -15.91
N LYS A 3 10.98 5.02 -15.80
CA LYS A 3 10.05 4.12 -15.12
C LYS A 3 9.91 4.55 -13.66
N THR A 4 8.69 4.55 -13.16
CA THR A 4 8.37 4.90 -11.79
C THR A 4 7.53 3.82 -11.14
N THR A 5 7.80 3.48 -9.89
CA THR A 5 6.95 2.59 -9.11
C THR A 5 6.49 3.29 -7.84
N ILE A 6 5.26 3.01 -7.44
CA ILE A 6 4.71 3.50 -6.17
C ILE A 6 5.00 2.45 -5.09
N LEU A 7 5.64 2.87 -4.01
CA LEU A 7 5.91 2.03 -2.84
C LEU A 7 5.00 2.48 -1.71
N ALA A 8 3.93 1.73 -1.49
CA ALA A 8 2.89 2.10 -0.56
C ALA A 8 2.13 0.85 -0.11
N LEU A 9 1.64 0.88 1.12
CA LEU A 9 0.61 -0.06 1.54
C LEU A 9 -0.71 0.25 0.81
N PRO A 10 -1.64 -0.72 0.67
CA PRO A 10 -2.97 -0.44 0.15
C PRO A 10 -3.62 0.67 0.96
N ARG A 11 -4.51 1.44 0.35
CA ARG A 11 -5.19 2.59 1.00
C ARG A 11 -4.28 3.77 1.36
N SER A 12 -3.02 3.80 0.95
CA SER A 12 -2.11 4.95 1.15
C SER A 12 -2.05 5.92 -0.03
N GLY A 13 -3.07 5.92 -0.90
CA GLY A 13 -3.19 6.90 -2.00
C GLY A 13 -2.62 6.44 -3.34
N THR A 14 -2.35 5.15 -3.53
CA THR A 14 -1.90 4.59 -4.82
C THR A 14 -2.85 4.93 -5.98
N THR A 15 -4.15 4.75 -5.78
CA THR A 15 -5.17 5.13 -6.77
C THR A 15 -5.18 6.63 -7.08
N SER A 16 -4.86 7.48 -6.10
CA SER A 16 -4.75 8.92 -6.32
C SER A 16 -3.56 9.25 -7.22
N ILE A 17 -2.39 8.63 -6.97
CA ILE A 17 -1.22 8.81 -7.83
C ILE A 17 -1.46 8.23 -9.23
N PHE A 18 -2.10 7.07 -9.33
CA PHE A 18 -2.53 6.50 -10.61
C PHE A 18 -3.36 7.50 -11.42
N SER A 19 -4.37 8.09 -10.79
CA SER A 19 -5.26 9.07 -11.41
C SER A 19 -4.52 10.35 -11.84
N ILE A 20 -3.64 10.88 -10.99
CA ILE A 20 -2.78 12.03 -11.30
C ILE A 20 -1.92 11.75 -12.55
N LEU A 21 -1.43 10.53 -12.70
CA LEU A 21 -0.49 10.10 -13.74
C LEU A 21 -1.15 9.28 -14.87
N GLU A 22 -2.48 9.32 -14.99
CA GLU A 22 -3.23 8.49 -15.95
C GLU A 22 -2.76 8.73 -17.40
N ASN A 23 -2.46 9.98 -17.75
CA ASN A 23 -1.97 10.41 -19.07
C ASN A 23 -0.50 10.02 -19.33
N PHE A 24 0.20 9.47 -18.34
CA PHE A 24 1.63 9.14 -18.41
C PHE A 24 1.88 7.63 -18.42
N GLY A 25 0.91 6.84 -18.89
CA GLY A 25 1.07 5.38 -18.99
C GLY A 25 1.09 4.70 -17.62
N SER A 26 0.33 5.24 -16.66
CA SER A 26 0.15 4.64 -15.35
C SER A 26 -0.82 3.48 -15.38
N LYS A 27 -0.57 2.44 -14.58
CA LYS A 27 -1.47 1.30 -14.38
C LYS A 27 -1.64 1.05 -12.89
N ASN A 28 -2.90 0.84 -12.47
CA ASN A 28 -3.25 0.50 -11.09
C ASN A 28 -3.58 -0.99 -11.01
N GLU A 29 -3.01 -1.68 -10.03
CA GLU A 29 -3.28 -3.10 -9.73
C GLU A 29 -3.24 -4.03 -10.96
N TYR A 30 -2.35 -3.78 -11.93
CA TYR A 30 -2.20 -4.67 -13.09
C TYR A 30 -1.82 -6.09 -12.61
N LEU A 31 -2.47 -7.13 -13.14
CA LEU A 31 -2.30 -8.52 -12.66
C LEU A 31 -2.54 -8.69 -11.15
N GLU A 32 -3.56 -8.03 -10.59
CA GLU A 32 -3.88 -8.07 -9.15
C GLU A 32 -4.01 -9.49 -8.60
N GLU A 33 -4.90 -10.30 -9.18
CA GLU A 33 -5.18 -11.67 -8.70
C GLU A 33 -3.91 -12.54 -8.66
N GLU A 34 -3.13 -12.54 -9.75
CA GLU A 34 -1.85 -13.26 -9.81
C GLU A 34 -0.85 -12.73 -8.78
N SER A 35 -0.81 -11.42 -8.58
CA SER A 35 0.07 -10.79 -7.57
C SER A 35 -0.33 -11.22 -6.17
N VAL A 36 -1.63 -11.22 -5.85
CA VAL A 36 -2.14 -11.65 -4.55
C VAL A 36 -1.81 -13.12 -4.28
N ASP A 37 -1.94 -14.00 -5.28
CA ASP A 37 -1.55 -15.39 -5.14
C ASP A 37 -0.04 -15.55 -4.85
N ILE A 38 0.82 -14.89 -5.64
CA ILE A 38 2.27 -14.95 -5.44
C ILE A 38 2.66 -14.39 -4.05
N PHE A 39 2.16 -13.21 -3.69
CA PHE A 39 2.55 -12.54 -2.44
C PHE A 39 1.99 -13.23 -1.20
N SER A 40 0.79 -13.81 -1.28
CA SER A 40 0.25 -14.63 -0.18
C SER A 40 1.07 -15.90 0.03
N ARG A 41 1.48 -16.60 -1.04
CA ARG A 41 2.38 -17.76 -0.93
C ARG A 41 3.73 -17.38 -0.33
N TYR A 42 4.31 -16.25 -0.72
CA TYR A 42 5.54 -15.72 -0.13
C TYR A 42 5.38 -15.49 1.38
N ARG A 43 4.28 -14.84 1.77
CA ARG A 43 4.04 -14.49 3.17
C ARG A 43 3.74 -15.71 4.05
N LEU A 44 3.01 -16.69 3.53
CA LEU A 44 2.58 -17.88 4.28
C LEU A 44 3.67 -18.95 4.37
N ASN A 45 4.43 -19.17 3.29
CA ASN A 45 5.39 -20.27 3.20
C ASN A 45 6.84 -19.82 3.39
N GLY A 46 7.07 -18.51 3.55
CA GLY A 46 8.40 -17.92 3.61
C GLY A 46 9.17 -18.09 2.30
N ASN A 47 10.49 -17.97 2.39
CA ASN A 47 11.39 -18.05 1.24
C ASN A 47 11.63 -19.52 0.85
N ALA A 48 10.61 -20.17 0.29
CA ALA A 48 10.78 -21.47 -0.34
C ALA A 48 11.81 -21.37 -1.49
N ASN A 49 12.53 -22.47 -1.77
CA ASN A 49 13.55 -22.49 -2.83
C ASN A 49 13.00 -21.91 -4.14
N ASN A 50 13.70 -20.90 -4.70
CA ASN A 50 13.40 -20.16 -5.94
C ASN A 50 12.34 -19.05 -5.88
N PHE A 51 11.85 -18.62 -4.70
CA PHE A 51 10.84 -17.55 -4.66
C PHE A 51 11.33 -16.21 -5.24
N ASP A 52 12.60 -15.85 -5.03
CA ASP A 52 13.20 -14.65 -5.62
C ASP A 52 13.10 -14.63 -7.14
N LYS A 53 13.34 -15.78 -7.79
CA LYS A 53 13.21 -15.92 -9.24
C LYS A 53 11.76 -15.69 -9.69
N ILE A 54 10.78 -16.24 -8.96
CA ILE A 54 9.35 -16.04 -9.25
C ILE A 54 8.99 -14.56 -9.16
N LEU A 55 9.47 -13.84 -8.13
CA LEU A 55 9.23 -12.41 -7.98
C LEU A 55 9.87 -11.59 -9.12
N ILE A 56 11.12 -11.89 -9.49
CA ILE A 56 11.81 -11.25 -10.60
C ILE A 56 11.06 -11.47 -11.92
N ASP A 57 10.66 -12.72 -12.20
CA ASP A 57 9.93 -13.07 -13.42
C ASP A 57 8.55 -12.40 -13.45
N HIS A 58 7.87 -12.31 -12.31
CA HIS A 58 6.61 -11.57 -12.17
C HIS A 58 6.79 -10.09 -12.46
N VAL A 59 7.80 -9.44 -11.86
CA VAL A 59 8.13 -8.03 -12.13
C VAL A 59 8.41 -7.83 -13.62
N LYS A 60 9.25 -8.66 -14.24
CA LYS A 60 9.53 -8.57 -15.69
C LYS A 60 8.26 -8.70 -16.52
N LYS A 61 7.43 -9.71 -16.24
CA LYS A 61 6.16 -9.97 -16.92
C LYS A 61 5.22 -8.77 -16.85
N ARG A 62 4.99 -8.21 -15.66
CA ARG A 62 4.11 -7.04 -15.45
C ARG A 62 4.50 -5.88 -16.35
N TRP A 63 5.77 -5.49 -16.32
CA TRP A 63 6.27 -4.34 -17.07
C TRP A 63 6.32 -4.59 -18.58
N MET A 64 6.64 -5.81 -19.01
CA MET A 64 6.69 -6.18 -20.42
C MET A 64 5.30 -6.20 -21.06
N LEU A 65 4.32 -6.82 -20.40
CA LEU A 65 2.97 -6.99 -20.97
C LEU A 65 2.14 -5.70 -20.94
N SER A 66 2.32 -4.86 -19.92
CA SER A 66 1.54 -3.62 -19.78
C SER A 66 2.11 -2.44 -20.58
N ASN A 67 3.39 -2.49 -20.94
CA ASN A 67 4.16 -1.34 -21.44
C ASN A 67 3.97 -0.07 -20.56
N MET A 68 3.74 -0.24 -19.25
CA MET A 68 3.51 0.87 -18.34
C MET A 68 4.79 1.69 -18.11
N LYS A 69 4.61 2.96 -17.77
CA LYS A 69 5.68 3.83 -17.28
C LYS A 69 5.59 4.06 -15.77
N VAL A 70 4.38 3.96 -15.21
CA VAL A 70 4.14 4.05 -13.77
C VAL A 70 3.39 2.82 -13.30
N ASP A 71 3.98 2.08 -12.37
CA ASP A 71 3.31 0.98 -11.67
C ASP A 71 2.77 1.51 -10.34
N ALA A 72 1.45 1.66 -10.25
CA ALA A 72 0.74 2.16 -9.08
C ALA A 72 0.09 1.04 -8.25
N ALA A 73 0.51 -0.22 -8.42
CA ALA A 73 -0.04 -1.31 -7.63
C ALA A 73 0.35 -1.23 -6.15
N SER A 74 -0.60 -1.54 -5.28
CA SER A 74 -0.43 -1.44 -3.83
C SER A 74 0.32 -2.61 -3.20
N PHE A 75 0.74 -3.61 -3.96
CA PHE A 75 1.56 -4.72 -3.48
C PHE A 75 3.05 -4.58 -3.87
N ASN A 76 3.44 -3.50 -4.56
CA ASN A 76 4.85 -3.25 -4.90
C ASN A 76 5.75 -3.15 -3.66
N PHE A 77 5.20 -2.82 -2.48
CA PHE A 77 5.95 -2.79 -1.23
C PHE A 77 6.50 -4.16 -0.80
N MET A 78 5.95 -5.26 -1.32
CA MET A 78 6.36 -6.61 -0.97
C MET A 78 7.68 -7.04 -1.64
N CYS A 79 8.11 -6.36 -2.71
CA CYS A 79 9.30 -6.75 -3.48
C CYS A 79 10.13 -5.56 -4.04
N PRO A 80 10.38 -4.48 -3.25
CA PRO A 80 11.07 -3.29 -3.75
C PRO A 80 12.50 -3.61 -4.23
N SER A 81 13.20 -4.53 -3.57
CA SER A 81 14.53 -5.00 -3.97
C SER A 81 14.52 -5.68 -5.34
N HIS A 82 13.56 -6.57 -5.60
CA HIS A 82 13.44 -7.27 -6.89
C HIS A 82 13.04 -6.30 -7.99
N ILE A 83 12.18 -5.32 -7.72
CA ILE A 83 11.87 -4.24 -8.67
C ILE A 83 13.14 -3.47 -9.05
N HIS A 84 13.97 -3.11 -8.07
CA HIS A 84 15.21 -2.40 -8.31
C HIS A 84 16.24 -3.23 -9.07
N GLU A 85 16.35 -4.52 -8.77
CA GLU A 85 17.24 -5.44 -9.48
C GLU A 85 16.90 -5.50 -10.98
N VAL A 86 15.60 -5.60 -11.30
CA VAL A 86 15.14 -5.63 -12.69
C VAL A 86 15.28 -4.25 -13.36
N TYR A 87 15.08 -3.17 -12.61
CA TYR A 87 15.13 -1.79 -13.11
C TYR A 87 15.95 -0.89 -12.19
N PRO A 88 17.29 -0.88 -12.31
CA PRO A 88 18.17 -0.12 -11.40
C PRO A 88 17.92 1.40 -11.43
N ASN A 89 17.51 1.93 -12.57
CA ASN A 89 17.23 3.36 -12.77
C ASN A 89 15.76 3.75 -12.48
N MET A 90 15.01 2.90 -11.77
CA MET A 90 13.63 3.17 -11.39
C MET A 90 13.55 4.36 -10.42
N ARG A 91 12.57 5.25 -10.62
CA ARG A 91 12.17 6.25 -9.62
C ARG A 91 11.12 5.66 -8.69
N TYR A 92 11.19 6.03 -7.42
CA TYR A 92 10.25 5.57 -6.41
C TYR A 92 9.41 6.73 -5.89
N ILE A 93 8.10 6.55 -5.78
CA ILE A 93 7.26 7.43 -4.98
C ILE A 93 6.82 6.62 -3.77
N TYR A 94 7.31 6.98 -2.60
CA TYR A 94 6.94 6.36 -1.35
C TYR A 94 5.76 7.11 -0.72
N LEU A 95 4.65 6.39 -0.48
CA LEU A 95 3.47 6.98 0.13
C LEU A 95 3.30 6.49 1.57
N LEU A 96 3.20 7.45 2.50
CA LEU A 96 2.91 7.21 3.89
C LEU A 96 1.48 7.64 4.22
N ARG A 97 0.75 6.82 4.96
CA ARG A 97 -0.53 7.18 5.56
C ARG A 97 -0.42 7.02 7.06
N GLU A 98 -0.93 8.01 7.81
CA GLU A 98 -1.03 7.93 9.27
C GLU A 98 -1.72 6.61 9.68
N PRO A 99 -1.14 5.84 10.61
CA PRO A 99 -1.52 4.44 10.84
C PRO A 99 -2.96 4.25 11.32
N ILE A 100 -3.51 5.13 12.17
CA ILE A 100 -4.93 5.03 12.57
C ILE A 100 -5.80 5.18 11.33
N SER A 101 -5.54 6.22 10.56
CA SER A 101 -6.26 6.54 9.33
C SER A 101 -6.11 5.43 8.29
N TRP A 102 -4.98 4.72 8.27
CA TRP A 102 -4.72 3.57 7.42
C TRP A 102 -5.54 2.34 7.87
N ILE A 103 -5.47 1.95 9.14
CA ILE A 103 -6.20 0.81 9.71
C ILE A 103 -7.71 1.00 9.52
N GLU A 104 -8.25 2.18 9.88
CA GLU A 104 -9.67 2.48 9.70
C GLU A 104 -10.10 2.33 8.23
N SER A 105 -9.27 2.81 7.30
CA SER A 105 -9.53 2.74 5.86
C SER A 105 -9.42 1.34 5.30
N PHE A 106 -8.47 0.54 5.80
CA PHE A 106 -8.24 -0.83 5.37
C PHE A 106 -9.36 -1.75 5.86
N VAL A 107 -9.69 -1.70 7.16
CA VAL A 107 -10.81 -2.47 7.72
C VAL A 107 -12.13 -2.07 7.06
N SER A 108 -12.37 -0.77 6.85
CA SER A 108 -13.58 -0.31 6.14
C SER A 108 -13.66 -0.87 4.71
N MET A 109 -12.53 -0.99 4.01
CA MET A 109 -12.49 -1.59 2.67
C MET A 109 -12.84 -3.09 2.73
N LEU A 110 -12.28 -3.83 3.68
CA LEU A 110 -12.57 -5.26 3.84
C LEU A 110 -14.05 -5.49 4.18
N LEU A 111 -14.62 -4.69 5.09
CA LEU A 111 -16.04 -4.72 5.39
C LEU A 111 -16.90 -4.32 4.19
N TYR A 112 -16.44 -3.41 3.33
CA TYR A 112 -17.13 -3.08 2.09
C TYR A 112 -17.10 -4.23 1.09
N TYR A 113 -16.00 -4.97 0.97
CA TYR A 113 -15.94 -6.17 0.12
C TYR A 113 -16.99 -7.21 0.51
N ARG A 114 -17.30 -7.36 1.81
CA ARG A 114 -18.46 -8.15 2.26
C ARG A 114 -19.75 -7.74 1.54
N THR A 115 -20.00 -6.44 1.40
CA THR A 115 -21.24 -5.95 0.78
C THR A 115 -21.29 -6.23 -0.72
N ILE A 116 -20.14 -6.38 -1.38
CA ILE A 116 -20.05 -6.72 -2.80
C ILE A 116 -20.27 -8.22 -3.01
N PHE A 117 -19.60 -9.07 -2.22
CA PHE A 117 -19.67 -10.52 -2.38
C PHE A 117 -20.88 -11.16 -1.67
N GLY A 118 -21.49 -10.45 -0.73
CA GLY A 118 -22.73 -10.87 -0.05
C GLY A 118 -22.55 -12.19 0.69
N SER A 119 -23.40 -13.17 0.36
CA SER A 119 -23.37 -14.55 0.88
C SER A 119 -22.66 -15.53 -0.07
N GLN A 120 -22.02 -15.04 -1.13
CA GLN A 120 -21.25 -15.89 -2.03
C GLN A 120 -19.94 -16.31 -1.37
N GLU A 121 -19.44 -17.49 -1.71
CA GLU A 121 -18.12 -17.93 -1.29
C GLU A 121 -17.07 -16.95 -1.80
N MET A 122 -16.22 -16.46 -0.89
CA MET A 122 -15.16 -15.51 -1.22
C MET A 122 -14.18 -16.15 -2.21
N PRO A 123 -13.88 -15.53 -3.37
CA PRO A 123 -12.87 -16.04 -4.28
C PRO A 123 -11.55 -16.31 -3.56
N ILE A 124 -10.87 -17.39 -3.91
CA ILE A 124 -9.66 -17.86 -3.21
C ILE A 124 -8.60 -16.74 -3.10
N TRP A 125 -8.39 -15.97 -4.17
CA TRP A 125 -7.43 -14.88 -4.15
C TRP A 125 -7.82 -13.79 -3.13
N MET A 126 -9.11 -13.46 -3.00
CA MET A 126 -9.59 -12.48 -2.02
C MET A 126 -9.54 -13.05 -0.59
N SER A 127 -9.74 -14.37 -0.44
CA SER A 127 -9.47 -15.11 0.80
C SER A 127 -8.01 -14.99 1.25
N ASN A 128 -7.09 -14.97 0.28
CA ASN A 128 -5.66 -14.78 0.53
C ASN A 128 -5.26 -13.32 0.73
N TYR A 129 -6.02 -12.37 0.18
CA TYR A 129 -5.71 -10.94 0.26
C TYR A 129 -5.55 -10.46 1.70
N GLY A 130 -6.51 -10.74 2.59
CA GLY A 130 -6.40 -10.34 4.00
C GLY A 130 -5.23 -11.00 4.73
N LYS A 131 -4.86 -12.22 4.34
CA LYS A 131 -3.74 -12.98 4.92
C LYS A 131 -2.36 -12.41 4.59
N ILE A 132 -2.25 -11.58 3.55
CA ILE A 132 -1.03 -10.81 3.28
C ILE A 132 -0.72 -9.87 4.46
N TYR A 133 -1.76 -9.29 5.07
CA TYR A 133 -1.66 -8.21 6.05
C TYR A 133 -1.80 -8.69 7.50
N SER A 134 -2.51 -9.79 7.74
CA SER A 134 -2.62 -10.43 9.06
C SER A 134 -2.69 -11.94 8.89
N LEU A 135 -1.76 -12.68 9.49
CA LEU A 135 -1.79 -14.15 9.45
C LEU A 135 -3.01 -14.73 10.18
N SER A 136 -3.53 -14.00 11.16
CA SER A 136 -4.75 -14.35 11.89
C SER A 136 -6.02 -14.04 11.11
N PHE A 137 -5.93 -13.48 9.90
CA PHE A 137 -7.07 -13.00 9.15
C PHE A 137 -8.04 -14.12 8.77
N ASP A 138 -9.30 -13.88 9.09
CA ASP A 138 -10.45 -14.75 8.90
C ASP A 138 -11.65 -13.89 8.48
N TRP A 139 -12.19 -14.18 7.30
CA TRP A 139 -13.31 -13.43 6.72
C TRP A 139 -14.59 -13.60 7.54
N GLU A 140 -14.89 -14.81 8.01
CA GLU A 140 -16.09 -15.08 8.80
C GLU A 140 -16.02 -14.35 10.14
N LYS A 141 -14.87 -14.41 10.83
CA LYS A 141 -14.70 -13.66 12.09
C LYS A 141 -14.72 -12.16 11.88
N LEU A 142 -14.20 -11.66 10.77
CA LEU A 142 -14.34 -10.24 10.41
C LEU A 142 -15.81 -9.86 10.19
N TYR A 143 -16.61 -10.77 9.66
CA TYR A 143 -18.04 -10.55 9.43
C TYR A 143 -18.87 -10.60 10.71
N GLU A 144 -18.47 -11.41 11.67
CA GLU A 144 -19.04 -11.43 13.03
C GLU A 144 -18.66 -10.19 13.83
N CYS A 145 -17.55 -9.53 13.47
CA CYS A 145 -17.20 -8.24 14.05
C CYS A 145 -18.16 -7.15 13.59
N THR A 146 -19.21 -6.92 14.37
CA THR A 146 -19.91 -5.64 14.31
C THR A 146 -19.01 -4.57 14.92
N LEU A 147 -19.22 -3.31 14.53
CA LEU A 147 -18.51 -2.15 15.08
C LEU A 147 -18.76 -1.96 16.59
N GLU A 148 -19.79 -2.61 17.13
CA GLU A 148 -20.23 -2.49 18.52
C GLU A 148 -19.70 -3.64 19.38
N THR A 149 -19.53 -4.83 18.79
CA THR A 149 -19.03 -6.02 19.46
C THR A 149 -17.51 -6.08 19.33
N ARG A 150 -16.82 -5.49 20.30
CA ARG A 150 -15.36 -5.67 20.49
C ARG A 150 -15.05 -7.14 20.78
N THR A 151 -14.88 -7.94 19.75
CA THR A 151 -14.53 -9.35 19.89
C THR A 151 -13.02 -9.48 20.13
N PRO A 152 -12.56 -10.56 20.81
CA PRO A 152 -11.13 -10.87 20.90
C PRO A 152 -10.44 -10.95 19.53
N TYR A 153 -11.19 -11.31 18.48
CA TYR A 153 -10.69 -11.31 17.11
C TYR A 153 -10.42 -9.90 16.57
N ALA A 154 -11.31 -8.93 16.82
CA ALA A 154 -11.09 -7.54 16.40
C ALA A 154 -9.80 -6.96 17.02
N GLU A 155 -9.57 -7.20 18.31
CA GLU A 155 -8.33 -6.77 18.98
C GLU A 155 -7.08 -7.44 18.39
N LEU A 156 -7.15 -8.74 18.11
CA LEU A 156 -6.05 -9.49 17.49
C LEU A 156 -5.75 -8.94 16.09
N LEU A 157 -6.78 -8.74 15.26
CA LEU A 157 -6.65 -8.20 13.91
C LEU A 157 -6.02 -6.80 13.94
N ILE A 158 -6.47 -5.92 14.84
CA ILE A 158 -5.89 -4.57 14.98
C ILE A 158 -4.41 -4.66 15.36
N LYS A 159 -4.03 -5.52 16.32
CA LYS A 159 -2.63 -5.73 16.71
C LYS A 159 -1.78 -6.21 15.54
N ASP A 160 -2.26 -7.19 14.77
CA ASP A 160 -1.58 -7.70 13.58
C ASP A 160 -1.38 -6.59 12.54
N LEU A 161 -2.43 -5.80 12.26
CA LEU A 161 -2.37 -4.71 11.28
C LEU A 161 -1.40 -3.59 11.72
N ILE A 162 -1.32 -3.28 13.01
CA ILE A 162 -0.34 -2.31 13.54
C ILE A 162 1.08 -2.81 13.33
N ASN A 163 1.35 -4.06 13.71
CA ASN A 163 2.67 -4.66 13.58
C ASN A 163 3.09 -4.77 12.11
N PHE A 164 2.14 -5.15 11.25
CA PHE A 164 2.34 -5.18 9.81
C PHE A 164 2.69 -3.79 9.28
N TRP A 165 1.85 -2.78 9.58
CA TRP A 165 2.08 -1.41 9.13
C TRP A 165 3.46 -0.91 9.55
N TYR A 166 3.83 -1.10 10.83
CA TYR A 166 5.14 -0.69 11.35
C TYR A 166 6.29 -1.38 10.62
N THR A 167 6.21 -2.70 10.49
CA THR A 167 7.29 -3.52 9.91
C THR A 167 7.51 -3.18 8.45
N GLU A 168 6.45 -3.11 7.66
CA GLU A 168 6.57 -2.87 6.22
C GLU A 168 7.02 -1.43 5.93
N HIS A 169 6.52 -0.42 6.66
CA HIS A 169 7.02 0.94 6.49
C HIS A 169 8.48 1.09 6.93
N LYS A 170 8.92 0.43 8.01
CA LYS A 170 10.34 0.39 8.40
C LYS A 170 11.21 -0.20 7.28
N ASN A 171 10.78 -1.31 6.68
CA ASN A 171 11.50 -1.96 5.57
C ASN A 171 11.56 -1.04 4.33
N LEU A 172 10.45 -0.41 3.97
CA LEU A 172 10.39 0.54 2.85
C LEU A 172 11.29 1.76 3.09
N LEU A 173 11.29 2.33 4.29
CA LEU A 173 12.16 3.46 4.62
C LEU A 173 13.64 3.07 4.49
N SER A 174 14.00 1.89 5.01
CA SER A 174 15.36 1.36 4.86
C SER A 174 15.74 1.16 3.39
N PHE A 175 14.83 0.64 2.57
CA PHE A 175 15.08 0.46 1.14
C PHE A 175 15.23 1.81 0.42
N CYS A 176 14.34 2.76 0.67
CA CYS A 176 14.27 4.03 -0.06
C CYS A 176 15.43 4.99 0.27
N LYS A 177 16.08 4.84 1.42
CA LYS A 177 17.13 5.75 1.92
C LYS A 177 18.23 6.03 0.89
N ASP A 178 18.63 5.03 0.13
CA ASP A 178 19.72 5.12 -0.85
C ASP A 178 19.20 5.03 -2.30
N LYS A 179 17.94 5.42 -2.53
CA LYS A 179 17.26 5.32 -3.83
C LYS A 179 16.70 6.68 -4.25
N ASN A 180 16.50 6.83 -5.57
CA ASN A 180 15.84 8.00 -6.13
C ASN A 180 14.35 7.99 -5.77
N THR A 181 14.01 8.54 -4.60
CA THR A 181 12.70 8.42 -3.98
C THR A 181 12.10 9.77 -3.63
N LEU A 182 10.86 10.00 -4.05
CA LEU A 182 10.00 11.08 -3.56
C LEU A 182 9.11 10.56 -2.43
N TYR A 183 9.15 11.21 -1.27
CA TYR A 183 8.38 10.84 -0.08
C TYR A 183 7.14 11.73 0.03
N LEU A 184 5.95 11.13 0.09
CA LEU A 184 4.69 11.86 0.21
C LEU A 184 3.80 11.28 1.30
N GLU A 185 3.17 12.17 2.06
CA GLU A 185 2.06 11.78 2.93
C GLU A 185 0.74 11.79 2.14
N THR A 186 -0.14 10.83 2.43
CA THR A 186 -1.40 10.63 1.69
C THR A 186 -2.29 11.88 1.72
N ASN A 187 -2.34 12.59 2.85
CA ASN A 187 -3.07 13.84 3.03
C ASN A 187 -2.45 15.03 2.28
N MET A 188 -1.19 14.94 1.85
CA MET A 188 -0.46 16.00 1.17
C MET A 188 -0.42 15.85 -0.35
N ILE A 189 -0.90 14.71 -0.91
CA ILE A 189 -0.83 14.42 -2.35
C ILE A 189 -1.39 15.58 -3.20
N SER A 190 -2.58 16.10 -2.86
CA SER A 190 -3.22 17.20 -3.60
C SER A 190 -2.37 18.48 -3.66
N ASN A 191 -1.61 18.75 -2.59
CA ASN A 191 -0.75 19.92 -2.49
C ASN A 191 0.66 19.65 -3.05
N SER A 192 0.96 18.42 -3.46
CA SER A 192 2.29 17.97 -3.88
C SER A 192 2.41 17.78 -5.40
N LEU A 193 1.44 18.25 -6.20
CA LEU A 193 1.48 18.10 -7.66
C LEU A 193 2.74 18.71 -8.28
N GLY A 194 3.18 19.88 -7.79
CA GLY A 194 4.44 20.50 -8.23
C GLY A 194 5.65 19.62 -7.95
N SER A 195 5.75 19.06 -6.74
CA SER A 195 6.83 18.14 -6.37
C SER A 195 6.81 16.86 -7.18
N ILE A 196 5.61 16.30 -7.44
CA ILE A 196 5.43 15.12 -8.31
C ILE A 196 5.89 15.42 -9.73
N GLY A 197 5.47 16.55 -10.31
CA GLY A 197 5.87 16.98 -11.65
C GLY A 197 7.37 17.15 -11.77
N ASN A 198 7.97 17.91 -10.86
CA ASN A 198 9.42 18.14 -10.83
C ASN A 198 10.21 16.84 -10.69
N PHE A 199 9.82 15.97 -9.75
CA PHE A 199 10.48 14.69 -9.53
C PHE A 199 10.42 13.76 -10.75
N LEU A 200 9.31 13.80 -11.50
CA LEU A 200 9.13 12.98 -12.70
C LEU A 200 9.65 13.65 -13.99
N GLY A 201 10.05 14.92 -13.93
CA GLY A 201 10.41 15.72 -15.11
C GLY A 201 9.22 15.95 -16.04
N ILE A 202 8.04 16.21 -15.46
CA ILE A 202 6.77 16.44 -16.15
C ILE A 202 6.29 17.85 -15.84
N ASP A 203 5.74 18.53 -16.85
CA ASP A 203 5.02 19.78 -16.61
C ASP A 203 3.79 19.52 -15.73
N THR A 204 3.76 20.18 -14.56
CA THR A 204 2.68 20.06 -13.58
C THR A 204 1.31 20.41 -14.17
N SER A 205 1.26 21.25 -15.21
CA SER A 205 0.02 21.61 -15.90
C SER A 205 -0.66 20.42 -16.60
N LEU A 206 0.09 19.38 -16.93
CA LEU A 206 -0.38 18.17 -17.60
C LEU A 206 -0.85 17.09 -16.62
N LEU A 207 -0.62 17.27 -15.32
CA LEU A 207 -1.08 16.34 -14.28
C LEU A 207 -2.58 16.47 -14.06
N SER A 208 -3.25 15.33 -13.90
CA SER A 208 -4.68 15.31 -13.56
C SER A 208 -4.90 15.85 -12.15
N LYS A 209 -5.92 16.70 -11.97
CA LYS A 209 -6.31 17.24 -10.65
C LYS A 209 -7.18 16.26 -9.85
N ASN A 210 -7.43 15.06 -10.38
CA ASN A 210 -8.25 14.03 -9.76
C ASN A 210 -7.49 13.31 -8.64
N THR A 211 -7.37 13.95 -7.48
CA THR A 211 -6.58 13.42 -6.36
C THR A 211 -7.39 12.65 -5.31
N HIS A 212 -8.73 12.66 -5.40
CA HIS A 212 -9.63 12.04 -4.43
C HIS A 212 -10.61 11.04 -5.06
N VAL A 213 -10.09 10.05 -5.77
CA VAL A 213 -10.91 9.05 -6.49
C VAL A 213 -11.58 8.04 -5.53
N ASN A 214 -10.92 7.72 -4.41
CA ASN A 214 -11.42 6.77 -3.40
C ASN A 214 -11.93 7.47 -2.13
N LYS A 215 -13.04 8.22 -2.24
CA LYS A 215 -13.74 8.73 -1.05
C LYS A 215 -14.47 7.57 -0.35
N GLY A 216 -14.04 7.25 0.86
CA GLY A 216 -14.73 6.25 1.69
C GLY A 216 -16.19 6.65 1.91
N ARG A 217 -17.12 5.76 1.58
CA ARG A 217 -18.56 5.97 1.80
C ARG A 217 -18.88 5.67 3.27
N GLY A 218 -18.86 6.70 4.11
CA GLY A 218 -19.22 6.63 5.53
C GLY A 218 -18.08 6.14 6.42
N LYS A 219 -17.63 6.98 7.35
CA LYS A 219 -16.75 6.55 8.43
C LYS A 219 -17.58 5.84 9.48
N LYS A 220 -17.30 4.57 9.74
CA LYS A 220 -17.76 3.91 10.96
C LYS A 220 -16.52 3.54 11.76
N TYR A 221 -16.38 4.11 12.96
CA TYR A 221 -15.16 4.01 13.76
C TYR A 221 -15.02 2.60 14.33
N PHE A 222 -13.95 1.89 13.96
CA PHE A 222 -13.66 0.53 14.40
C PHE A 222 -12.79 0.47 15.66
N LEU A 223 -12.10 1.57 16.01
CA LEU A 223 -11.07 1.59 17.04
C LEU A 223 -11.53 2.24 18.35
N SER A 224 -11.23 1.60 19.48
CA SER A 224 -11.38 2.16 20.82
C SER A 224 -10.38 3.30 21.10
N ILE A 225 -10.60 4.06 22.18
CA ILE A 225 -9.70 5.14 22.60
C ILE A 225 -8.31 4.60 22.95
N SER A 226 -8.22 3.49 23.70
CA SER A 226 -6.96 2.87 24.09
C SER A 226 -6.17 2.36 22.89
N GLU A 227 -6.82 1.76 21.90
CA GLU A 227 -6.18 1.35 20.65
C GLU A 227 -5.68 2.55 19.86
N LYS A 228 -6.48 3.62 19.74
CA LYS A 228 -6.03 4.87 19.11
C LYS A 228 -4.80 5.46 19.84
N GLN A 229 -4.76 5.40 21.17
CA GLN A 229 -3.60 5.87 21.94
C GLN A 229 -2.37 4.99 21.72
N TYR A 230 -2.54 3.66 21.70
CA TYR A 230 -1.47 2.71 21.42
C TYR A 230 -0.90 2.90 20.01
N ILE A 231 -1.78 3.02 19.00
CA ILE A 231 -1.38 3.29 17.61
C ILE A 231 -0.63 4.61 17.53
N LYS A 232 -1.13 5.70 18.14
CA LYS A 232 -0.43 7.01 18.16
C LYS A 232 0.98 6.90 18.71
N LYS A 233 1.20 6.14 19.79
CA LYS A 233 2.53 5.94 20.37
C LYS A 233 3.50 5.30 19.37
N ILE A 234 3.06 4.28 18.64
CA ILE A 234 3.88 3.59 17.63
C ILE A 234 4.07 4.47 16.39
N ALA A 235 3.02 5.18 15.96
CA ALA A 235 3.01 6.10 14.84
C ALA A 235 4.08 7.18 14.99
N ASN A 236 4.14 7.81 16.17
CA ASN A 236 5.04 8.93 16.43
C ASN A 236 6.51 8.54 16.21
N ALA A 237 6.94 7.36 16.65
CA ALA A 237 8.31 6.89 16.45
C ALA A 237 8.69 6.75 14.96
N ILE A 238 7.74 6.32 14.11
CA ILE A 238 7.96 6.26 12.66
C ILE A 238 7.89 7.65 12.03
N LEU A 239 6.94 8.48 12.43
CA LEU A 239 6.77 9.83 11.90
C LEU A 239 7.98 10.70 12.21
N GLU A 240 8.60 10.56 13.38
CA GLU A 240 9.87 11.19 13.72
C GLU A 240 10.99 10.77 12.75
N HIS A 241 11.13 9.48 12.49
CA HIS A 241 12.12 8.97 11.52
C HIS A 241 11.83 9.42 10.09
N TYR A 242 10.57 9.48 9.68
CA TYR A 242 10.13 9.95 8.37
C TYR A 242 10.41 11.44 8.17
N SER A 243 10.06 12.28 9.16
CA SER A 243 10.33 13.72 9.12
C SER A 243 11.83 13.99 8.98
N PHE A 244 12.65 13.25 9.73
CA PHE A 244 14.11 13.31 9.60
C PHE A 244 14.57 12.99 8.16
N LEU A 245 14.08 11.93 7.54
CA LEU A 245 14.45 11.58 6.17
C LEU A 245 13.99 12.64 5.16
N ARG A 246 12.78 13.16 5.31
CA ARG A 246 12.21 14.19 4.44
C ARG A 246 13.01 15.49 4.47
N GLU A 247 13.37 15.98 5.65
CA GLU A 247 14.13 17.23 5.80
C GLU A 247 15.52 17.13 5.15
N ASN A 248 16.13 15.95 5.18
CA ASN A 248 17.44 15.68 4.58
C ASN A 248 17.42 15.42 3.05
N GLN A 249 16.25 15.44 2.41
CA GLN A 249 16.13 15.38 0.94
C GLN A 249 16.04 16.76 0.27
N SER A 250 16.07 17.85 1.06
CA SER A 250 16.11 19.22 0.56
C SER A 250 17.54 19.61 0.14
N LEU A 251 18.05 18.99 -0.95
CA LEU A 251 19.26 19.42 -1.67
C LEU A 251 19.01 19.42 -3.17
#